data_AF-A0A261QMG8-F1
#
_entry.id   AF-A0A261QMG8-F1
#
_cell.length_a   1.000
_cell.length_b   1.000
_cell.length_c   1.000
_cell.angle_alpha   90.00
_cell.angle_beta   90.00
_cell.angle_gamma   90.00
#
_symmetry.space_group_name_H-M   'P 1'
#
loop_
_entity.id
_entity.type
_entity.pdbx_description
1 polymer ?
#
loop_
_entity_poly.entity_id
_entity_poly.type
_entity_poly.pdbx_seq_one_letter_code
_entity_poly.pdbx_strand_id
1 'polypeptide(L)'
;MNGEKESYELKLSGQFYEKSSGFFLKYDEVQEEGTIHTIVKFSQNEALILRSGAVKMRLPFHVDEQQNGSYDSPYGALLLSTQTNTLVHECTYNEQTVQGMLKLNYNLLMQESPVGTYRMNITFQGA
;
A
#
# COMPACT_ATOMS: atom_id res chain seq x y z
N MET A 1 5.88 2.82 28.07
CA MET A 1 4.87 1.86 27.55
C MET A 1 5.53 1.12 26.40
N ASN A 2 5.65 -0.21 26.51
CA ASN A 2 6.30 -1.04 25.50
C ASN A 2 5.51 -0.93 24.18
N GLY A 3 6.04 -0.19 23.22
CA GLY A 3 5.50 -0.17 21.87
C GLY A 3 5.80 -1.52 21.22
N GLU A 4 4.83 -2.44 21.27
CA GLU A 4 4.93 -3.70 20.54
C GLU A 4 5.02 -3.40 19.05
N LYS A 5 6.15 -3.80 18.45
CA LYS A 5 6.35 -3.72 17.01
C LYS A 5 5.83 -5.02 16.41
N GLU A 6 4.63 -4.96 15.85
CA GLU A 6 4.11 -6.05 15.04
C GLU A 6 4.68 -5.97 13.61
N SER A 7 4.98 -7.13 13.01
CA SER A 7 5.41 -7.23 11.62
C SER A 7 4.62 -8.31 10.91
N TYR A 8 4.15 -7.99 9.72
CA TYR A 8 3.42 -8.90 8.84
C TYR A 8 4.11 -8.93 7.48
N GLU A 9 4.33 -10.13 6.93
CA GLU A 9 5.02 -10.34 5.66
C GLU A 9 4.18 -11.26 4.76
N LEU A 10 4.09 -10.91 3.48
CA LEU A 10 3.43 -11.70 2.44
C LEU A 10 4.40 -11.89 1.27
N LYS A 11 4.41 -13.10 0.70
CA LYS A 11 5.09 -13.42 -0.56
C LYS A 11 4.07 -13.96 -1.54
N LEU A 12 3.83 -13.21 -2.61
CA LEU A 12 2.76 -13.45 -3.56
C LEU A 12 3.28 -13.24 -4.99
N SER A 13 2.65 -13.92 -5.94
CA SER A 13 2.84 -13.63 -7.37
C SER A 13 1.94 -12.49 -7.80
N GLY A 14 2.44 -11.66 -8.72
CA GLY A 14 1.70 -10.49 -9.19
C GLY A 14 2.20 -10.00 -10.54
N GLN A 15 1.71 -8.82 -10.92
CA GLN A 15 2.06 -8.15 -12.16
C GLN A 15 2.59 -6.76 -11.85
N PHE A 16 3.69 -6.40 -12.52
CA PHE A 16 4.23 -5.04 -12.54
C PHE A 16 3.99 -4.44 -13.93
N TYR A 17 3.59 -3.17 -13.97
CA TYR A 17 3.50 -2.42 -15.22
C TYR A 17 3.67 -0.92 -14.98
N GLU A 18 4.23 -0.25 -15.98
CA GLU A 18 4.32 1.21 -16.05
C GLU A 18 3.17 1.77 -16.89
N LYS A 19 2.61 2.90 -16.45
CA LYS A 19 1.76 3.77 -17.28
C LYS A 19 2.24 5.20 -17.15
N SER A 20 1.71 6.10 -17.98
CA SER A 20 2.00 7.55 -17.94
C SER A 20 1.81 8.21 -16.56
N SER A 21 1.03 7.59 -15.68
CA SER A 21 0.73 8.11 -14.34
C SER A 21 1.59 7.50 -13.21
N GLY A 22 2.52 6.60 -13.53
CA GLY A 22 3.43 5.96 -12.58
C GLY A 22 3.49 4.44 -12.71
N PHE A 23 4.06 3.81 -11.68
CA PHE A 23 4.21 2.37 -11.58
C PHE A 23 3.02 1.73 -10.88
N PHE A 24 2.76 0.49 -11.24
CA PHE A 24 1.66 -0.27 -10.68
C PHE A 24 2.10 -1.70 -10.35
N LEU A 25 1.68 -2.16 -9.18
CA LEU A 25 1.70 -3.56 -8.79
C LEU A 25 0.27 -4.04 -8.63
N LYS A 26 -0.01 -5.24 -9.15
CA LYS A 26 -1.27 -5.95 -8.98
C LYS A 26 -1.02 -7.34 -8.46
N TYR A 27 -1.72 -7.73 -7.41
CA TYR A 27 -1.65 -9.07 -6.84
C TYR A 27 -2.91 -9.36 -6.04
N ASP A 28 -3.15 -10.65 -5.76
CA ASP A 28 -4.27 -11.11 -4.95
C ASP A 28 -3.75 -11.58 -3.58
N GLU A 29 -4.39 -11.12 -2.51
CA GLU A 29 -4.18 -11.60 -1.15
C GLU A 29 -5.31 -12.59 -0.82
N VAL A 30 -4.97 -13.85 -0.52
CA VAL A 30 -5.96 -14.88 -0.16
C VAL A 30 -6.05 -14.99 1.36
N GLN A 31 -7.25 -14.76 1.91
CA GLN A 31 -7.55 -14.83 3.34
C GLN A 31 -8.75 -15.75 3.58
N GLU A 32 -9.03 -16.09 4.85
CA GLU A 32 -10.16 -16.97 5.20
C GLU A 32 -11.50 -16.34 4.80
N GLU A 33 -11.60 -15.01 4.90
CA GLU A 33 -12.77 -14.19 4.59
C GLU A 33 -12.97 -13.98 3.07
N GLY A 34 -12.00 -14.40 2.25
CA GLY A 34 -12.04 -14.35 0.80
C GLY A 34 -10.81 -13.73 0.16
N THR A 35 -10.89 -13.53 -1.15
CA THR A 35 -9.81 -12.92 -1.94
C THR A 35 -9.90 -11.40 -1.91
N ILE A 36 -8.76 -10.76 -1.71
CA ILE A 36 -8.59 -9.31 -1.84
C ILE A 36 -7.71 -9.03 -3.05
N HIS A 37 -8.27 -8.30 -4.02
CA HIS A 37 -7.52 -7.80 -5.17
C HIS A 37 -6.86 -6.48 -4.79
N THR A 38 -5.53 -6.46 -4.79
CA THR A 38 -4.74 -5.29 -4.39
C THR A 38 -4.05 -4.65 -5.59
N ILE A 39 -4.23 -3.34 -5.72
CA ILE A 39 -3.49 -2.49 -6.67
C ILE A 39 -2.70 -1.48 -5.87
N VAL A 40 -1.39 -1.44 -6.08
CA VAL A 40 -0.52 -0.38 -5.55
C VAL A 40 -0.05 0.46 -6.72
N LYS A 41 -0.48 1.71 -6.79
CA LYS A 41 0.06 2.73 -7.69
C LYS A 41 1.09 3.55 -6.93
N PHE A 42 2.21 3.89 -7.55
CA PHE A 42 3.19 4.79 -6.94
C PHE A 42 3.98 5.56 -8.00
N SER A 43 4.38 6.77 -7.62
CA SER A 43 5.25 7.66 -8.39
C SER A 43 6.14 8.44 -7.41
N GLN A 44 6.80 9.50 -7.88
CA GLN A 44 7.80 10.23 -7.12
C GLN A 44 7.30 10.74 -5.76
N ASN A 45 6.08 11.31 -5.72
CA ASN A 45 5.57 12.01 -4.53
C ASN A 45 4.27 11.41 -3.96
N GLU A 46 3.66 10.47 -4.69
CA GLU A 46 2.38 9.88 -4.31
C GLU A 46 2.37 8.35 -4.42
N ALA A 47 1.58 7.73 -3.57
CA ALA A 47 1.20 6.33 -3.70
C ALA A 47 -0.29 6.15 -3.41
N LEU A 48 -0.87 5.07 -3.90
CA LEU A 48 -2.25 4.72 -3.66
C LEU A 48 -2.39 3.21 -3.58
N ILE A 49 -2.91 2.73 -2.47
CA ILE A 49 -3.33 1.34 -2.32
C ILE A 49 -4.85 1.29 -2.51
N LEU A 50 -5.28 0.46 -3.46
CA LEU A 50 -6.66 0.09 -3.66
C LEU A 50 -6.81 -1.38 -3.33
N ARG A 51 -7.78 -1.70 -2.47
CA ARG A 51 -8.22 -3.08 -2.23
C ARG A 51 -9.68 -3.23 -2.59
N SER A 52 -10.03 -4.38 -3.15
CA SER A 52 -11.41 -4.76 -3.49
C SER A 52 -11.59 -6.27 -3.28
N GLY A 53 -12.84 -6.74 -3.19
CA GLY A 53 -13.15 -8.15 -2.89
C GLY A 53 -13.66 -8.28 -1.47
N ALA A 54 -13.02 -9.11 -0.65
CA ALA A 54 -13.40 -9.33 0.76
C ALA A 54 -13.39 -8.03 1.60
N VAL A 55 -12.58 -7.04 1.20
CA VAL A 55 -12.60 -5.67 1.74
C VAL A 55 -12.58 -4.66 0.60
N LYS A 56 -13.06 -3.45 0.85
CA LYS A 56 -12.90 -2.31 -0.06
C LYS A 56 -12.10 -1.22 0.63
N MET A 57 -10.96 -0.85 0.06
CA MET A 57 -10.08 0.16 0.66
C MET A 57 -9.56 1.11 -0.40
N ARG A 58 -9.46 2.39 -0.02
CA ARG A 58 -8.72 3.41 -0.75
C ARG A 58 -7.80 4.11 0.24
N LEU A 59 -6.49 3.87 0.12
CA LEU A 59 -5.48 4.44 1.01
C LEU A 59 -4.45 5.24 0.19
N PRO A 60 -4.71 6.54 -0.05
CA PRO A 60 -3.76 7.44 -0.71
C PRO A 60 -2.60 7.84 0.22
N PHE A 61 -1.50 8.28 -0.39
CA PHE A 61 -0.31 8.83 0.26
C PHE A 61 0.22 9.98 -0.58
N HIS A 62 0.59 11.08 0.06
CA HIS A 62 1.32 12.20 -0.54
C HIS A 62 2.35 12.70 0.46
N VAL A 63 3.58 13.02 0.01
CA VAL A 63 4.69 13.42 0.90
C VAL A 63 4.48 14.77 1.60
N ASP A 64 3.70 15.66 0.98
CA ASP A 64 3.48 17.03 1.50
C ASP A 64 2.10 17.25 2.14
N GLU A 65 1.17 16.31 1.96
CA GLU A 65 -0.24 16.52 2.29
C GLU A 65 -0.83 15.31 3.01
N GLN A 66 -1.59 15.57 4.08
CA GLN A 66 -2.44 14.53 4.67
C GLN A 66 -3.51 14.12 3.66
N GLN A 67 -3.66 12.81 3.46
CA GLN A 67 -4.64 12.28 2.51
C GLN A 67 -5.75 11.52 3.23
N ASN A 68 -6.97 11.65 2.71
CA ASN A 68 -8.14 10.94 3.24
C ASN A 68 -8.41 9.67 2.45
N GLY A 69 -8.59 8.58 3.19
CA GLY A 69 -8.88 7.25 2.71
C GLY A 69 -10.10 6.64 3.39
N SER A 70 -10.41 5.42 2.99
CA SER A 70 -11.49 4.65 3.57
C SER A 70 -11.16 3.17 3.59
N TYR A 71 -11.75 2.46 4.54
CA TYR A 71 -11.71 1.02 4.65
C TYR A 71 -13.12 0.51 4.99
N ASP A 72 -13.70 -0.25 4.09
CA ASP A 72 -15.01 -0.89 4.25
C ASP A 72 -14.81 -2.41 4.35
N SER A 73 -15.31 -2.99 5.42
CA SER A 73 -15.39 -4.44 5.62
C SER A 73 -16.84 -4.86 5.89
N PRO A 74 -17.14 -6.18 5.95
CA PRO A 74 -18.46 -6.66 6.35
C PRO A 74 -18.92 -6.16 7.73
N TYR A 75 -17.99 -5.72 8.58
CA TYR A 75 -18.28 -5.25 9.94
C TYR A 75 -18.53 -3.74 10.04
N GLY A 76 -18.26 -2.99 8.97
CA GLY A 76 -18.49 -1.55 8.93
C GLY A 76 -17.45 -0.78 8.11
N ALA A 77 -17.71 0.53 7.99
CA ALA A 77 -16.85 1.47 7.29
C ALA A 77 -16.03 2.30 8.28
N LEU A 78 -14.76 2.53 7.93
CA LEU A 78 -13.81 3.31 8.69
C LEU A 78 -13.23 4.42 7.81
N LEU A 79 -13.26 5.64 8.33
CA LEU A 79 -12.52 6.76 7.75
C LEU A 79 -11.06 6.65 8.18
N LEU A 80 -10.16 6.70 7.20
CA LEU A 80 -8.72 6.65 7.41
C LEU A 80 -8.10 7.97 6.93
N SER A 81 -7.01 8.39 7.56
CA SER A 81 -6.14 9.42 7.02
C SER A 81 -4.68 9.03 7.15
N THR A 82 -3.88 9.36 6.14
CA THR A 82 -2.45 9.09 6.13
C THR A 82 -1.68 10.41 6.16
N GLN A 83 -0.68 10.47 7.03
CA GLN A 83 0.33 11.52 7.00
C GLN A 83 1.65 10.86 6.61
N THR A 84 2.09 11.07 5.37
CA THR A 84 3.27 10.41 4.83
C THR A 84 4.53 11.11 5.34
N ASN A 85 5.36 10.38 6.08
CA ASN A 85 6.65 10.87 6.55
C ASN A 85 7.75 10.63 5.51
N THR A 86 7.66 9.52 4.77
CA THR A 86 8.65 9.15 3.75
C THR A 86 7.99 8.27 2.69
N LEU A 87 8.30 8.57 1.42
CA LEU A 87 7.99 7.74 0.26
C LEU A 87 9.25 7.65 -0.58
N VAL A 88 9.76 6.43 -0.78
CA VAL A 88 10.93 6.16 -1.62
C VAL A 88 10.63 4.95 -2.49
N HIS A 89 10.88 5.06 -3.78
CA HIS A 89 10.79 3.93 -4.69
C HIS A 89 11.99 3.90 -5.65
N GLU A 90 12.39 2.70 -6.02
CA GLU A 90 13.45 2.44 -7.00
C GLU A 90 13.00 1.28 -7.88
N CYS A 91 13.10 1.44 -9.20
CA CYS A 91 12.65 0.42 -10.16
C CYS A 91 13.67 0.28 -11.28
N THR A 92 14.05 -0.95 -11.61
CA THR A 92 14.81 -1.31 -12.80
C THR A 92 13.96 -2.26 -13.62
N TYR A 93 13.57 -1.85 -14.82
CA TYR A 93 12.73 -2.67 -15.68
C TYR A 93 13.10 -2.52 -17.16
N ASN A 94 13.12 -3.65 -17.86
CA ASN A 94 13.29 -3.79 -19.31
C ASN A 94 12.73 -5.17 -19.74
N GLU A 95 12.98 -5.59 -20.98
CA GLU A 95 12.49 -6.88 -21.51
C GLU A 95 13.00 -8.12 -20.74
N GLN A 96 14.13 -8.01 -20.03
CA GLN A 96 14.84 -9.12 -19.39
C GLN A 96 14.86 -9.03 -17.87
N THR A 97 14.49 -7.89 -17.31
CA THR A 97 14.62 -7.61 -15.88
C THR A 97 13.43 -6.80 -15.44
N VAL A 98 12.80 -7.23 -14.36
CA VAL A 98 11.86 -6.40 -13.61
C VAL A 98 12.26 -6.53 -12.16
N GLN A 99 12.62 -5.44 -11.51
CA GLN A 99 12.85 -5.44 -10.07
C GLN A 99 12.60 -4.04 -9.51
N GLY A 100 12.23 -3.98 -8.24
CA GLY A 100 12.11 -2.71 -7.58
C GLY A 100 11.64 -2.81 -6.14
N MET A 101 11.56 -1.64 -5.52
CA MET A 101 11.06 -1.48 -4.18
C MET A 101 10.22 -0.22 -4.04
N LEU A 102 9.29 -0.26 -3.08
CA LEU A 102 8.56 0.87 -2.55
C LEU A 102 8.65 0.83 -1.03
N LYS A 103 9.05 1.94 -0.41
CA LYS A 103 9.11 2.12 1.03
C LYS A 103 8.21 3.30 1.42
N LEU A 104 7.25 3.04 2.30
CA LEU A 104 6.42 4.05 2.93
C LEU A 104 6.66 4.06 4.44
N ASN A 105 6.80 5.25 4.99
CA ASN A 105 6.70 5.51 6.43
C ASN A 105 5.60 6.55 6.63
N TYR A 106 4.59 6.26 7.44
CA TYR A 106 3.44 7.13 7.59
C TYR A 106 2.77 6.99 8.96
N ASN A 107 2.13 8.06 9.41
CA ASN A 107 1.19 7.99 10.52
C ASN A 107 -0.20 7.67 9.97
N LEU A 108 -0.89 6.74 10.60
CA LEU A 108 -2.27 6.40 10.27
C LEU A 108 -3.18 6.98 11.34
N LEU A 109 -4.25 7.63 10.90
CA LEU A 109 -5.36 8.04 11.73
C LEU A 109 -6.59 7.25 11.31
N MET A 110 -7.39 6.84 12.29
CA MET A 110 -8.67 6.17 12.09
C MET A 110 -9.72 6.97 12.84
N GLN A 111 -10.76 7.42 12.13
CA GLN A 111 -11.79 8.31 12.68
C GLN A 111 -11.15 9.52 13.40
N GLU A 112 -10.19 10.17 12.72
CA GLU A 112 -9.42 11.33 13.24
C GLU A 112 -8.51 11.05 14.46
N SER A 113 -8.51 9.83 15.00
CA SER A 113 -7.64 9.43 16.10
C SER A 113 -6.35 8.77 15.59
N PRO A 114 -5.16 9.18 16.05
CA PRO A 114 -3.91 8.49 15.71
C PRO A 114 -3.94 7.04 16.18
N VAL A 115 -3.71 6.10 15.26
CA VAL A 115 -3.62 4.66 15.58
C VAL A 115 -2.18 4.14 15.61
N GLY A 116 -1.25 4.85 14.94
CA GLY A 116 0.17 4.54 15.04
C GLY A 116 1.00 5.01 13.86
N THR A 117 2.30 4.69 13.91
CA THR A 117 3.25 4.92 12.83
C THR A 117 3.61 3.58 12.19
N TYR A 118 3.46 3.50 10.87
CA TYR A 118 3.60 2.28 10.09
C TYR A 118 4.76 2.40 9.11
N ARG A 119 5.45 1.29 8.90
CA ARG A 119 6.45 1.12 7.84
C ARG A 119 6.01 0.01 6.92
N MET A 120 5.81 0.33 5.65
CA MET A 120 5.47 -0.63 4.60
C MET A 120 6.62 -0.71 3.61
N ASN A 121 7.12 -1.92 3.38
CA ASN A 121 8.14 -2.19 2.38
C ASN A 121 7.58 -3.21 1.40
N ILE A 122 7.55 -2.87 0.12
CA ILE A 122 7.21 -3.79 -0.96
C ILE A 122 8.47 -3.96 -1.79
N THR A 123 8.88 -5.20 -2.03
CA THR A 123 9.95 -5.55 -2.95
C THR A 123 9.40 -6.53 -3.97
N PHE A 124 9.75 -6.35 -5.24
CA PHE A 124 9.31 -7.23 -6.31
C PHE A 124 10.45 -7.53 -7.27
N GLN A 125 10.39 -8.71 -7.86
CA GLN A 125 11.33 -9.20 -8.86
C GLN A 125 10.55 -10.04 -9.87
N GLY A 126 10.82 -9.82 -11.16
CA GLY A 126 10.32 -10.62 -12.26
C GLY A 126 11.01 -11.98 -12.33
N ALA A 127 10.32 -12.95 -12.91
CA ALA A 127 10.86 -14.28 -13.15
C ALA A 127 11.90 -14.28 -14.29
#